data_AF-A0A2N7YB93-F1
#
_entry.id   AF-A0A2N7YB93-F1
#
_cell.length_a   1.000
_cell.length_b   1.000
_cell.length_c   1.000
_cell.angle_alpha   90.00
_cell.angle_beta   90.00
_cell.angle_gamma   90.00
#
_symmetry.space_group_name_H-M   'P 1'
#
loop_
_entity.id
_entity.type
_entity.pdbx_description
1 polymer ?
#
loop_
_entity_poly.entity_id
_entity_poly.type
_entity_poly.pdbx_seq_one_letter_code
_entity_poly.pdbx_strand_id
1 'polypeptide(L)'
;HHVEGLADFNVLVNYWWRETPRWLGSPQDALNHALLAIRDLPADQKQHWRDLFDYYVFNNGDDVTAHIPEHGRSVLAPLTPESADRI
;
A
#
# COMPACT_ATOMS: atom_id res chain seq x y z
N HIS A 1 17.84 2.95 -11.14
CA HIS A 1 17.56 3.30 -12.55
C HIS A 1 18.87 3.74 -13.18
N HIS A 2 19.36 3.05 -14.22
CA HIS A 2 20.56 3.44 -14.99
C HIS A 2 20.12 3.70 -16.43
N VAL A 3 20.44 4.88 -16.97
CA VAL A 3 20.10 5.29 -18.34
C VAL A 3 21.35 5.92 -18.96
N GLU A 4 21.71 5.50 -20.16
CA GLU A 4 22.84 6.05 -20.93
C GLU A 4 22.36 6.66 -22.25
N GLY A 5 22.83 7.87 -22.56
CA GLY A 5 22.68 8.54 -23.85
C GLY A 5 24.05 8.78 -24.46
N LEU A 6 24.49 7.88 -25.34
CA LEU A 6 25.88 7.84 -25.82
C LEU A 6 26.17 8.72 -27.05
N ALA A 7 25.15 9.40 -27.58
CA ALA A 7 25.28 10.29 -28.75
C ALA A 7 25.52 11.76 -28.36
N ASP A 8 25.95 12.58 -29.33
CA ASP A 8 26.15 14.02 -29.13
C ASP A 8 24.85 14.78 -28.79
N PHE A 9 23.69 14.19 -29.09
CA PHE A 9 22.38 14.73 -28.72
C PHE A 9 21.41 13.62 -28.30
N ASN A 10 20.94 13.67 -27.06
CA ASN A 10 19.92 12.76 -26.52
C ASN A 10 18.86 13.56 -25.76
N VAL A 11 17.58 13.22 -25.93
CA VAL A 11 16.48 13.80 -25.15
C VAL A 11 15.64 12.67 -24.59
N LEU A 12 15.50 12.62 -23.26
CA LEU A 12 14.54 11.77 -22.57
C LEU A 12 13.51 12.65 -21.89
N VAL A 13 12.24 12.50 -22.28
CA VAL A 13 11.12 13.07 -21.56
C VAL A 13 10.33 11.93 -20.96
N ASN A 14 10.10 11.98 -19.66
CA ASN A 14 9.29 10.99 -18.97
C ASN A 14 8.32 11.67 -18.01
N TYR A 15 7.07 11.18 -18.02
CA TYR A 15 5.99 11.64 -17.16
C TYR A 15 5.51 10.45 -16.32
N TRP A 16 5.52 10.62 -15.02
CA TRP A 16 4.89 9.69 -14.07
C TRP A 16 3.81 10.48 -13.34
N TRP A 17 2.58 10.00 -13.38
CA TRP A 17 1.51 10.52 -12.54
C TRP A 17 0.67 9.38 -11.99
N ARG A 18 -0.06 9.66 -10.92
CA ARG A 18 -1.02 8.75 -10.30
C ARG A 18 -2.39 9.40 -10.36
N GLU A 19 -3.42 8.60 -10.61
CA GLU A 19 -4.83 9.04 -10.54
C GLU A 19 -5.42 8.85 -9.13
N THR A 20 -4.67 8.23 -8.22
CA THR A 20 -5.08 8.04 -6.83
C THR A 20 -4.92 9.33 -6.02
N PRO A 21 -5.73 9.57 -4.98
CA PRO A 21 -5.59 10.72 -4.11
C PRO A 21 -4.16 10.90 -3.57
N ARG A 22 -3.67 12.16 -3.56
CA ARG A 22 -2.28 12.51 -3.20
C ARG A 22 -1.86 12.14 -1.77
N TRP A 23 -2.82 11.92 -0.90
CA TRP A 23 -2.63 11.58 0.51
C TRP A 23 -2.56 10.07 0.75
N LEU A 24 -2.74 9.23 -0.29
CA LEU A 24 -2.43 7.82 -0.19
C LEU A 24 -0.93 7.59 -0.38
N GLY A 25 -0.36 6.76 0.49
CA GLY A 25 1.05 6.33 0.40
C GLY A 25 1.41 5.65 -0.93
N SER A 26 2.70 5.40 -1.12
CA SER A 26 3.18 4.62 -2.26
C SER A 26 2.92 3.13 -2.04
N PRO A 27 2.28 2.42 -2.99
CA PRO A 27 2.17 0.95 -2.91
C PRO A 27 3.53 0.25 -2.83
N GLN A 28 4.58 0.86 -3.41
CA GLN A 28 5.94 0.34 -3.31
C GLN A 28 6.46 0.33 -1.87
N ASP A 29 6.07 1.33 -1.06
CA ASP A 29 6.49 1.39 0.34
C ASP A 29 5.83 0.25 1.13
N ALA A 30 4.54 0.00 0.91
CA ALA A 30 3.84 -1.13 1.51
C ALA A 30 4.49 -2.48 1.11
N LEU A 31 4.82 -2.66 -0.17
CA LEU A 31 5.54 -3.85 -0.64
C LEU A 31 6.91 -3.99 0.03
N ASN A 32 7.69 -2.92 0.11
CA ASN A 32 9.02 -2.95 0.73
C ASN A 32 8.94 -3.33 2.22
N HIS A 33 7.97 -2.79 2.96
CA HIS A 33 7.75 -3.17 4.36
C HIS A 33 7.31 -4.63 4.50
N ALA A 34 6.43 -5.13 3.61
CA ALA A 34 6.04 -6.53 3.58
C ALA A 34 7.22 -7.46 3.24
N LEU A 35 8.08 -7.06 2.30
CA LEU A 35 9.30 -7.81 1.98
C LEU A 35 10.25 -7.87 3.18
N LEU A 36 10.41 -6.76 3.90
CA LEU A 36 11.24 -6.68 5.11
C LEU A 36 10.71 -7.55 6.25
N ALA A 37 9.39 -7.53 6.50
CA ALA A 37 8.79 -8.14 7.69
C ALA A 37 8.28 -9.57 7.48
N ILE A 38 7.85 -9.94 6.26
CA ILE A 38 7.05 -11.16 6.02
C ILE A 38 7.77 -12.16 5.10
N ARG A 39 8.55 -11.71 4.12
CA ARG A 39 9.06 -12.56 3.02
C ARG A 39 9.76 -13.83 3.51
N ASP A 40 10.60 -13.69 4.52
CA ASP A 40 11.51 -14.73 5.00
C ASP A 40 10.98 -15.44 6.27
N LEU A 41 9.72 -15.22 6.64
CA LEU A 41 9.05 -15.97 7.71
C LEU A 41 8.78 -17.44 7.31
N PRO A 42 8.61 -18.34 8.31
CA PRO A 42 8.09 -19.69 8.11
C PRO A 42 6.77 -19.72 7.31
N ALA A 43 6.53 -20.83 6.59
CA ALA A 43 5.41 -20.92 5.65
C ALA A 43 4.03 -20.75 6.31
N ASP A 44 3.85 -21.31 7.50
CA ASP A 44 2.64 -21.18 8.33
C ASP A 44 2.38 -19.72 8.73
N GLN A 45 3.42 -19.00 9.15
CA GLN A 45 3.30 -17.58 9.51
C GLN A 45 3.00 -16.71 8.30
N LYS A 46 3.62 -16.99 7.14
CA LYS A 46 3.32 -16.28 5.88
C LYS A 46 1.88 -16.48 5.45
N GLN A 47 1.34 -17.69 5.61
CA GLN A 47 -0.06 -17.95 5.29
C GLN A 47 -0.97 -17.11 6.18
N HIS A 48 -0.70 -17.04 7.48
CA HIS A 48 -1.50 -16.23 8.40
C HIS A 48 -1.49 -14.74 8.02
N TRP A 49 -0.33 -14.18 7.70
CA TRP A 49 -0.24 -12.79 7.25
C TRP A 49 -0.92 -12.57 5.89
N ARG A 50 -0.85 -13.52 4.97
CA ARG A 50 -1.59 -13.44 3.70
C ARG A 50 -3.09 -13.33 3.97
N ASP A 51 -3.64 -14.20 4.80
CA ASP A 51 -5.08 -14.20 5.11
C ASP A 51 -5.52 -12.86 5.74
N LEU A 52 -4.67 -12.26 6.59
CA LEU A 52 -4.92 -10.94 7.17
C LEU A 52 -4.88 -9.82 6.10
N PHE A 53 -3.91 -9.84 5.18
CA PHE A 53 -3.87 -8.88 4.07
C PHE A 53 -5.08 -9.04 3.15
N ASP A 54 -5.44 -10.29 2.83
CA ASP A 54 -6.63 -10.58 2.02
C ASP A 54 -7.88 -10.04 2.70
N TYR A 55 -8.02 -10.19 4.02
CA TYR A 55 -9.18 -9.69 4.76
C TYR A 55 -9.21 -8.15 4.88
N TYR A 56 -8.11 -7.53 5.32
CA TYR A 56 -8.10 -6.09 5.66
C TYR A 56 -7.74 -5.14 4.51
N VAL A 57 -7.03 -5.62 3.48
CA VAL A 57 -6.52 -4.77 2.39
C VAL A 57 -7.22 -5.05 1.07
N PHE A 58 -7.42 -6.33 0.71
CA PHE A 58 -7.91 -6.71 -0.62
C PHE A 58 -9.42 -7.01 -0.66
N ASN A 59 -9.98 -7.60 0.41
CA ASN A 59 -11.41 -7.89 0.56
C ASN A 59 -12.03 -7.04 1.67
N ASN A 60 -11.67 -5.75 1.71
CA ASN A 60 -12.03 -4.80 2.77
C ASN A 60 -13.48 -4.27 2.71
N GLY A 61 -14.43 -5.18 2.49
CA GLY A 61 -15.87 -4.87 2.41
C GLY A 61 -16.49 -4.47 3.75
N ASP A 62 -17.79 -4.15 3.71
CA ASP A 62 -18.54 -3.71 4.89
C ASP A 62 -18.51 -4.73 6.04
N ASP A 63 -18.36 -6.02 5.72
CA ASP A 63 -18.30 -7.12 6.69
C ASP A 63 -17.09 -7.04 7.63
N VAL A 64 -15.97 -6.48 7.16
CA VAL A 64 -14.74 -6.30 7.97
C VAL A 64 -14.98 -5.41 9.19
N THR A 65 -15.87 -4.43 9.08
CA THR A 65 -16.16 -3.45 10.14
C THR A 65 -17.60 -3.48 10.63
N ALA A 66 -18.44 -4.38 10.11
CA ALA A 66 -19.87 -4.46 10.42
C ALA A 66 -20.16 -4.64 11.91
N HIS A 67 -19.28 -5.34 12.63
CA HIS A 67 -19.40 -5.60 14.06
C HIS A 67 -18.82 -4.49 14.94
N ILE A 68 -18.18 -3.47 14.35
CA ILE A 68 -17.51 -2.37 15.05
C ILE A 68 -18.36 -1.10 14.90
N PRO A 69 -18.78 -0.46 16.01
CA PRO A 69 -19.43 0.84 15.96
C PRO A 69 -18.58 1.85 15.18
N GLU A 70 -19.21 2.72 14.39
CA GLU A 70 -18.51 3.63 13.46
C GLU A 70 -17.40 4.45 14.13
N HIS A 71 -17.67 5.02 15.31
CA HIS A 71 -16.71 5.80 16.09
C HIS A 71 -15.50 4.99 16.62
N GLY A 72 -15.61 3.65 16.63
CA GLY A 72 -14.56 2.74 17.08
C GLY A 72 -13.72 2.13 15.95
N ARG A 73 -14.01 2.42 14.68
CA ARG A 73 -13.33 1.78 13.53
C ARG A 73 -11.89 2.22 13.32
N SER A 74 -11.52 3.43 13.77
CA SER A 74 -10.16 3.96 13.67
C SER A 74 -9.58 3.81 12.24
N VAL A 75 -8.40 3.21 12.07
CA VAL A 75 -7.73 2.97 10.79
C VAL A 75 -8.53 2.09 9.81
N LEU A 76 -9.55 1.37 10.29
CA LEU A 76 -10.44 0.55 9.46
C LEU A 76 -11.63 1.36 8.89
N ALA A 77 -11.79 2.62 9.27
CA ALA A 77 -12.76 3.52 8.62
C ALA A 77 -12.22 3.96 7.24
N PRO A 78 -13.11 4.35 6.30
CA PRO A 78 -12.66 4.97 5.05
C PRO A 78 -11.70 6.14 5.32
N LEU A 79 -10.51 6.08 4.72
CA LEU A 79 -9.49 7.10 4.96
C LEU A 79 -9.92 8.46 4.42
N THR A 80 -9.81 9.47 5.27
CA THR A 80 -9.79 10.89 4.91
C THR A 80 -8.33 11.38 4.85
N PRO A 81 -8.06 12.52 4.18
CA PRO A 81 -6.72 13.13 4.18
C PRO A 81 -6.15 13.29 5.60
N GLU A 82 -6.96 13.76 6.56
CA GLU A 82 -6.54 14.02 7.94
C GLU A 82 -6.25 12.73 8.71
N SER A 83 -6.97 11.64 8.41
CA SER A 83 -6.73 10.34 9.03
C SER A 83 -5.49 9.64 8.44
N ALA A 84 -5.22 9.85 7.15
CA ALA A 84 -4.07 9.26 6.46
C ALA A 84 -2.74 9.83 6.99
N ASP A 85 -2.70 11.11 7.35
CA ASP A 85 -1.52 11.76 7.96
C ASP A 85 -1.14 11.21 9.36
N ARG A 86 -1.98 10.35 9.95
CA ARG A 86 -1.79 9.77 11.29
C ARG A 86 -1.38 8.29 11.27
N ILE A 87 -1.24 7.71 10.08
CA ILE A 87 -0.79 6.32 9.85
C ILE A 87 0.69 6.35 9.48
#